data_AF-A0AAV7MVG5-F1
#
_entry.id   AF-A0AAV7MVG5-F1
#
_cell.length_a   1.000
_cell.length_b   1.000
_cell.length_c   1.000
_cell.angle_alpha   90.00
_cell.angle_beta   90.00
_cell.angle_gamma   90.00
#
_symmetry.space_group_name_H-M   'P 1'
#
loop_
_entity.id
_entity.type
_entity.pdbx_description
1 polymer ?
#
loop_
_entity_poly.entity_id
_entity_poly.type
_entity_poly.pdbx_seq_one_letter_code
_entity_poly.pdbx_strand_id
1 'polypeptide(L)'
;MAFGDLLEKVGSMGLFQVLSVMFLSIPVLMIASHNLVQNFSAAVPEHRCQIDVQVNSTALNLTEPLGATDLLKISIPLGANLKYERCQRFRATQWRLLGTNASLPAAALGVSTEPCNDGWVFDDSVFASTIVTEWDLVCDLRPLKEMAQSLFMAGVLVGAVVFGGLSDRFGRRCVLLWSLLMIAIMGTGAAFAPDFISYCIFRFLSGVGLSGLLLNYICLSLEWVPTNFRAIVVSVQGYCSTGGQVVLAGIAYWLRDWRWLQLAISLPFFIFFLYSWWLPESARWLIVNNKTETALKNLQRVARINGKKEEGDQISLDMLKSEVLDSPSKAGISSIVSLFRTPAMCRISFCLMFVSFSTNFAYFGLSMDLQNFGLSIHLVQMLFGAIDVLAKILCSIALAFFGRRTIQAASLILAGLLLLLNMAIPLDMTSLRITLVVLGKGSLAASSLCSYLYSGELFPTVVRQTGMGFTTMMARLGGIVAPGVLMAGDYFPFLPLTIFGVCPIISGVAACFLPEMLNCPLLDTIEEVEERAKKKEFAMVRENGDEIVVYVIDSTKL
;
A
#
# COMPACT_ATOMS: atom_id res chain seq x y z
N MET A 1 5.17 31.39 23.29
CA MET A 1 5.03 31.57 21.82
C MET A 1 4.92 30.18 21.22
N ALA A 2 3.95 29.91 20.36
CA ALA A 2 3.78 28.55 19.84
C ALA A 2 4.84 28.26 18.77
N PHE A 3 5.28 27.01 18.64
CA PHE A 3 6.27 26.57 17.64
C PHE A 3 5.97 27.03 16.21
N GLY A 4 4.68 27.16 15.87
CA GLY A 4 4.22 27.69 14.58
C GLY A 4 4.72 29.12 14.33
N ASP A 5 4.66 29.98 15.34
CA ASP A 5 5.06 31.39 15.24
C ASP A 5 6.58 31.52 15.02
N LEU A 6 7.36 30.61 15.60
CA LEU A 6 8.81 30.49 15.38
C LEU A 6 9.12 30.13 13.91
N LEU A 7 8.38 29.18 13.33
CA LEU A 7 8.52 28.82 11.91
C LEU A 7 8.11 29.97 10.97
N GLU A 8 7.09 30.74 11.33
CA GLU A 8 6.68 31.92 10.55
C GLU A 8 7.77 33.01 10.56
N LYS A 9 8.39 33.30 11.72
CA LYS A 9 9.56 34.19 11.81
C LYS A 9 10.75 33.69 10.99
N VAL A 10 10.97 32.38 10.95
CA VAL A 10 12.09 31.79 10.20
C VAL A 10 11.85 31.75 8.67
N GLY A 11 10.69 32.21 8.19
CA GLY A 11 10.40 32.39 6.77
C GLY A 11 9.22 31.60 6.24
N SER A 12 8.40 31.00 7.11
CA SER A 12 7.20 30.23 6.72
C SER A 12 7.52 29.17 5.65
N MET A 13 6.92 29.23 4.46
CA MET A 13 7.24 28.36 3.33
C MET A 13 8.37 28.92 2.45
N GLY A 14 9.55 29.10 3.05
CA GLY A 14 10.75 29.61 2.38
C GLY A 14 11.49 28.57 1.53
N LEU A 15 12.63 28.97 0.96
CA LEU A 15 13.47 28.14 0.09
C LEU A 15 13.88 26.82 0.76
N PHE A 16 14.26 26.87 2.05
CA PHE A 16 14.66 25.68 2.79
C PHE A 16 13.53 24.65 2.89
N GLN A 17 12.30 25.10 3.19
CA GLN A 17 11.14 24.23 3.33
C GLN A 17 10.77 23.60 1.99
N VAL A 18 10.80 24.39 0.91
CA VAL A 18 10.53 23.88 -0.45
C VAL A 18 11.57 22.83 -0.85
N LEU A 19 12.86 23.12 -0.68
CA LEU A 19 13.93 22.17 -0.99
C LEU A 19 13.84 20.91 -0.13
N SER A 20 13.56 21.05 1.16
CA SER A 20 13.43 19.91 2.07
C SER A 20 12.26 19.00 1.69
N VAL A 21 11.10 19.57 1.37
CA VAL A 21 9.93 18.82 0.89
C VAL A 21 10.22 18.14 -0.45
N MET A 22 10.90 18.82 -1.37
CA MET A 22 11.29 18.24 -2.67
C MET A 22 12.27 17.06 -2.50
N PHE A 23 13.37 17.26 -1.77
CA PHE A 23 14.36 16.19 -1.54
C PHE A 23 13.78 14.98 -0.82
N LEU A 24 12.86 15.22 0.10
CA LEU A 24 12.20 14.15 0.82
C LEU A 24 11.06 13.49 0.03
N SER A 25 10.51 14.13 -1.01
CA SER A 25 9.48 13.54 -1.89
C SER A 25 10.06 12.56 -2.92
N ILE A 26 11.34 12.70 -3.29
CA ILE A 26 11.99 11.81 -4.28
C ILE A 26 12.03 10.34 -3.81
N PRO A 27 12.45 10.00 -2.57
CA PRO A 27 12.44 8.62 -2.09
C PRO A 27 11.03 8.02 -2.03
N VAL A 28 10.02 8.86 -1.80
CA VAL A 28 8.61 8.45 -1.71
C VAL A 28 8.07 7.98 -3.04
N LEU A 29 8.52 8.61 -4.12
CA LEU A 29 8.27 8.11 -5.47
C LEU A 29 8.71 6.65 -5.62
N MET A 30 9.83 6.26 -5.01
CA MET A 30 10.37 4.89 -5.10
C MET A 30 9.80 3.93 -4.04
N ILE A 31 9.07 4.40 -3.02
CA ILE A 31 8.44 3.53 -2.01
C ILE A 31 7.43 2.58 -2.66
N ALA A 32 6.61 3.09 -3.59
CA ALA A 32 5.62 2.29 -4.29
C ALA A 32 6.28 1.19 -5.13
N SER A 33 7.47 1.47 -5.67
CA SER A 33 8.27 0.49 -6.41
C SER A 33 8.64 -0.71 -5.53
N HIS A 34 9.10 -0.49 -4.30
CA HIS A 34 9.40 -1.60 -3.38
C HIS A 34 8.17 -2.40 -2.93
N ASN A 35 7.03 -1.73 -2.74
CA ASN A 35 5.77 -2.38 -2.36
C ASN A 35 5.23 -3.31 -3.45
N LEU A 36 5.36 -2.91 -4.72
CA LEU A 36 4.69 -3.56 -5.85
C LEU A 36 5.64 -4.25 -6.83
N VAL A 37 6.96 -4.22 -6.61
CA VAL A 37 7.95 -4.91 -7.46
C VAL A 37 7.62 -6.38 -7.66
N GLN A 38 7.03 -7.02 -6.66
CA GLN A 38 6.68 -8.44 -6.67
C GLN A 38 5.67 -8.81 -7.75
N ASN A 39 4.83 -7.86 -8.18
CA ASN A 39 3.93 -8.06 -9.31
C ASN A 39 4.66 -8.41 -10.61
N PHE A 40 5.91 -7.97 -10.74
CA PHE A 40 6.77 -8.23 -11.89
C PHE A 40 7.83 -9.28 -11.56
N SER A 41 8.50 -9.17 -10.40
CA SER A 41 9.56 -10.11 -10.03
C SER A 41 9.02 -11.52 -9.75
N ALA A 42 7.75 -11.66 -9.35
CA ALA A 42 7.08 -12.94 -9.12
C ALA A 42 5.95 -13.22 -10.12
N ALA A 43 6.00 -12.57 -11.29
CA ALA A 43 5.09 -12.91 -12.37
C ALA A 43 5.28 -14.39 -12.75
N VAL A 44 4.17 -15.10 -12.91
CA VAL A 44 4.14 -16.48 -13.39
C VAL A 44 3.96 -16.44 -14.92
N PRO A 45 5.01 -16.73 -15.72
CA PRO A 45 4.85 -16.88 -17.15
C PRO A 45 4.10 -18.19 -17.48
N GLU A 46 3.67 -18.32 -18.75
CA GLU A 46 3.16 -19.60 -19.21
C GLU A 46 4.25 -20.67 -19.08
N HIS A 47 3.87 -21.84 -18.58
CA HIS A 47 4.80 -22.92 -18.28
C HIS A 47 4.20 -24.27 -18.63
N ARG A 48 5.10 -25.23 -18.84
CA ARG A 48 4.79 -26.63 -19.12
C ARG A 48 5.85 -27.53 -18.49
N CYS A 49 5.55 -28.81 -18.32
CA CYS A 49 6.55 -29.79 -17.90
C CYS A 49 7.72 -29.82 -18.89
N GLN A 50 8.93 -29.96 -18.38
CA GLN A 50 10.07 -30.36 -19.20
C GLN A 50 9.86 -31.81 -19.69
N ILE A 51 10.16 -32.01 -20.97
CA ILE A 51 9.98 -33.28 -21.65
C ILE A 51 11.35 -33.75 -22.08
N ASP A 52 11.77 -34.91 -21.58
CA ASP A 52 12.93 -35.63 -22.08
C ASP A 52 12.44 -36.94 -22.71
N VAL A 53 12.13 -36.91 -24.02
CA VAL A 53 11.82 -38.14 -24.76
C VAL A 53 13.10 -38.61 -25.44
N GLN A 54 13.67 -39.70 -24.94
CA GLN A 54 14.70 -40.44 -25.68
C GLN A 54 14.05 -41.12 -26.90
N VAL A 55 14.05 -40.43 -28.04
CA VAL A 55 13.52 -40.98 -29.29
C VAL A 55 14.56 -41.93 -29.89
N ASN A 56 14.43 -43.23 -29.63
CA ASN A 56 15.11 -44.26 -30.43
C ASN A 56 14.43 -44.35 -31.81
N SER A 57 14.94 -43.57 -32.76
CA SER A 57 14.46 -43.45 -34.13
C SER A 57 14.42 -44.77 -34.91
N THR A 58 15.14 -45.80 -34.45
CA THR A 58 15.13 -47.15 -35.03
C THR A 58 13.91 -48.00 -34.64
N ALA A 59 13.20 -47.68 -33.55
CA ALA A 59 12.08 -48.48 -33.06
C ALA A 59 10.71 -48.07 -33.65
N LEU A 60 10.60 -46.88 -34.26
CA LEU A 60 9.31 -46.26 -34.58
C LEU A 60 9.01 -46.08 -36.08
N ASN A 61 9.87 -46.53 -37.01
CA ASN A 61 9.66 -46.39 -38.47
C ASN A 61 9.18 -44.97 -38.89
N LEU A 62 9.68 -43.94 -38.20
CA LEU A 62 9.34 -42.55 -38.50
C LEU A 62 10.19 -42.06 -39.66
N THR A 63 9.54 -41.71 -40.77
CA THR A 63 10.18 -41.18 -41.98
C THR A 63 10.55 -39.69 -41.88
N GLU A 64 10.08 -38.99 -40.85
CA GLU A 64 10.38 -37.58 -40.58
C GLU A 64 10.75 -37.35 -39.10
N PRO A 65 11.64 -36.38 -38.79
CA PRO A 65 11.92 -35.99 -37.42
C PRO A 65 10.65 -35.43 -36.75
N LEU A 66 10.31 -35.93 -35.55
CA LEU A 66 9.12 -35.49 -34.81
C LEU A 66 9.19 -33.98 -34.52
N GLY A 67 8.12 -33.25 -34.82
CA GLY A 67 8.01 -31.83 -34.49
C GLY A 67 7.84 -31.58 -32.99
N ALA A 68 8.22 -30.40 -32.52
CA ALA A 68 8.04 -30.01 -31.11
C ALA A 68 6.57 -30.06 -30.66
N THR A 69 5.63 -29.80 -31.56
CA THR A 69 4.18 -29.89 -31.32
C THR A 69 3.72 -31.33 -31.09
N ASP A 70 4.31 -32.27 -31.80
CA ASP A 70 3.95 -33.69 -31.72
C ASP A 70 4.47 -34.30 -30.41
N LEU A 71 5.69 -33.91 -30.00
CA LEU A 71 6.26 -34.27 -28.71
C LEU A 71 5.41 -33.75 -27.53
N LEU A 72 4.88 -32.53 -27.65
CA LEU A 72 3.96 -31.97 -26.65
C LEU A 72 2.65 -32.77 -26.60
N LYS A 73 2.07 -33.09 -27.77
CA LYS A 73 0.80 -33.82 -27.88
C LYS A 73 0.85 -35.21 -27.24
N ILE A 74 1.97 -35.91 -27.34
CA ILE A 74 2.14 -37.26 -26.77
C ILE A 74 2.57 -37.26 -25.29
N SER A 75 3.10 -36.14 -24.79
CA SER A 75 3.71 -36.07 -23.44
C SER A 75 2.85 -35.32 -22.43
N ILE A 76 2.07 -34.32 -22.88
CA ILE A 76 1.28 -33.47 -22.00
C ILE A 76 -0.21 -33.61 -22.34
N PRO A 77 -1.07 -33.90 -21.34
CA PRO A 77 -2.50 -33.97 -21.55
C PRO A 77 -3.13 -32.61 -21.88
N LEU A 78 -4.26 -32.65 -22.57
CA LEU A 78 -5.12 -31.47 -22.73
C LEU A 78 -6.10 -31.38 -21.57
N GLY A 79 -6.17 -30.21 -20.93
CA GLY A 79 -7.15 -29.89 -19.91
C GLY A 79 -8.53 -29.58 -20.49
N ALA A 80 -9.48 -29.25 -19.61
CA ALA A 80 -10.87 -28.97 -19.98
C ALA A 80 -11.06 -27.84 -21.02
N ASN A 81 -10.11 -26.90 -21.07
CA ASN A 81 -10.15 -25.74 -21.97
C ASN A 81 -9.45 -25.99 -23.32
N LEU A 82 -9.16 -27.26 -23.67
CA LEU A 82 -8.39 -27.66 -24.86
C LEU A 82 -6.98 -27.04 -24.92
N LYS A 83 -6.46 -26.56 -23.77
CA LYS A 83 -5.07 -26.15 -23.59
C LYS A 83 -4.31 -27.25 -22.87
N TYR A 84 -3.02 -27.37 -23.16
CA TYR A 84 -2.14 -28.29 -22.44
C TYR A 84 -2.19 -28.04 -20.94
N GLU A 85 -2.26 -29.10 -20.14
CA GLU A 85 -2.17 -29.00 -18.69
C GLU A 85 -0.80 -28.46 -18.30
N ARG A 86 -0.82 -27.54 -17.35
CA ARG A 86 0.38 -26.80 -16.95
C ARG A 86 1.21 -27.52 -15.90
N CYS A 87 0.61 -28.44 -15.13
CA CYS A 87 1.21 -29.03 -13.92
C CYS A 87 1.33 -30.55 -13.93
N GLN A 88 0.79 -31.21 -14.96
CA GLN A 88 0.80 -32.66 -15.07
C GLN A 88 1.25 -33.07 -16.47
N ARG A 89 1.86 -34.25 -16.54
CA ARG A 89 2.22 -34.94 -17.77
C ARG A 89 1.71 -36.36 -17.77
N PHE A 90 1.72 -37.01 -18.93
CA PHE A 90 1.46 -38.44 -18.97
C PHE A 90 2.60 -39.22 -18.33
N ARG A 91 2.26 -40.24 -17.53
CA ARG A 91 3.25 -41.13 -16.91
C ARG A 91 4.08 -41.92 -17.92
N ALA A 92 3.47 -42.24 -19.06
CA ALA A 92 4.14 -42.85 -20.20
C ALA A 92 3.76 -42.09 -21.47
N THR A 93 4.72 -41.88 -22.37
CA THR A 93 4.51 -41.20 -23.65
C THR A 93 3.43 -41.89 -24.48
N GLN A 94 2.41 -41.14 -24.90
CA GLN A 94 1.24 -41.67 -25.60
C GLN A 94 1.39 -41.57 -27.12
N TRP A 95 2.21 -42.46 -27.70
CA TRP A 95 2.46 -42.52 -29.15
C TRP A 95 1.18 -42.66 -30.00
N ARG A 96 0.10 -43.23 -29.44
CA ARG A 96 -1.20 -43.37 -30.11
C ARG A 96 -1.80 -42.03 -30.56
N LEU A 97 -1.46 -40.92 -29.90
CA LEU A 97 -2.01 -39.59 -30.19
C LEU A 97 -1.46 -38.95 -31.48
N LEU A 98 -0.35 -39.49 -32.02
CA LEU A 98 0.20 -39.04 -33.31
C LEU A 98 -0.72 -39.38 -34.49
N GLY A 99 -1.39 -40.54 -34.46
CA GLY A 99 -2.23 -41.02 -35.56
C GLY A 99 -3.69 -40.55 -35.52
N THR A 100 -4.12 -39.92 -34.42
CA THR A 100 -5.50 -39.44 -34.27
C THR A 100 -5.57 -37.92 -34.44
N ASN A 101 -6.38 -37.46 -35.40
CA ASN A 101 -6.76 -36.04 -35.54
C ASN A 101 -7.62 -35.52 -34.37
N ALA A 102 -8.03 -36.41 -33.45
CA ALA A 102 -8.79 -36.07 -32.27
C ALA A 102 -7.85 -35.64 -31.12
N SER A 103 -7.98 -34.40 -30.68
CA SER A 103 -7.44 -33.84 -29.45
C SER A 103 -8.39 -34.14 -28.29
N LEU A 104 -8.19 -35.27 -27.60
CA LEU A 104 -9.05 -35.73 -26.51
C LEU A 104 -8.46 -35.34 -25.13
N PRO A 105 -9.30 -34.92 -24.15
CA PRO A 105 -8.86 -34.70 -22.78
C PRO A 105 -8.36 -35.99 -22.12
N ALA A 106 -7.42 -35.89 -21.17
CA ALA A 106 -6.86 -37.05 -20.46
C ALA A 106 -7.92 -37.94 -19.79
N ALA A 107 -8.94 -37.33 -19.21
CA ALA A 107 -10.06 -38.03 -18.57
C ALA A 107 -10.83 -38.93 -19.55
N ALA A 108 -10.91 -38.56 -20.83
CA ALA A 108 -11.55 -39.37 -21.87
C ALA A 108 -10.66 -40.54 -22.34
N LEU A 109 -9.35 -40.47 -22.09
CA LEU A 109 -8.37 -41.49 -22.50
C LEU A 109 -8.09 -42.53 -21.40
N GLY A 110 -8.48 -42.28 -20.14
CA GLY A 110 -8.24 -43.19 -19.01
C GLY A 110 -6.76 -43.42 -18.71
N VAL A 111 -5.88 -42.51 -19.15
CA VAL A 111 -4.43 -42.62 -19.02
C VAL A 111 -3.96 -41.96 -17.72
N SER A 112 -3.04 -42.62 -17.01
CA SER A 112 -2.46 -42.09 -15.78
C SER A 112 -1.55 -40.88 -16.03
N THR A 113 -1.77 -39.80 -15.28
CA THR A 113 -0.91 -38.62 -15.24
C THR A 113 -0.02 -38.61 -14.00
N GLU A 114 1.07 -37.85 -14.04
CA GLU A 114 2.00 -37.62 -12.93
C GLU A 114 2.44 -36.14 -12.89
N PRO A 115 2.91 -35.62 -11.74
CA PRO A 115 3.48 -34.28 -11.66
C PRO A 115 4.79 -34.16 -12.45
N CYS A 116 5.16 -32.93 -12.84
CA CYS A 116 6.38 -32.67 -13.59
C CYS A 116 7.63 -32.81 -12.70
N ASN A 117 8.24 -34.01 -12.66
CA ASN A 117 9.43 -34.27 -11.84
C ASN A 117 10.75 -33.83 -12.50
N ASP A 118 10.78 -33.73 -13.83
CA ASP A 118 12.02 -33.48 -14.60
C ASP A 118 12.25 -31.98 -14.90
N GLY A 119 11.57 -31.09 -14.18
CA GLY A 119 11.69 -29.64 -14.33
C GLY A 119 10.62 -29.01 -15.21
N TRP A 120 10.84 -27.73 -15.54
CA TRP A 120 9.85 -26.84 -16.17
C TRP A 120 10.44 -26.09 -17.35
N VAL A 121 9.60 -25.83 -18.35
CA VAL A 121 9.92 -24.92 -19.45
C VAL A 121 8.96 -23.74 -19.41
N PHE A 122 9.52 -22.54 -19.26
CA PHE A 122 8.79 -21.28 -19.16
C PHE A 122 8.84 -20.52 -20.49
N ASP A 123 7.78 -19.75 -20.77
CA ASP A 123 7.76 -18.77 -21.85
C ASP A 123 8.55 -17.51 -21.45
N ASP A 124 9.60 -17.21 -22.21
CA ASP A 124 10.52 -16.10 -22.01
C ASP A 124 10.17 -14.88 -22.90
N SER A 125 8.98 -14.85 -23.52
CA SER A 125 8.57 -13.77 -24.41
C SER A 125 8.34 -12.43 -23.68
N VAL A 126 7.76 -12.46 -22.47
CA VAL A 126 7.42 -11.27 -21.68
C VAL A 126 8.46 -11.00 -20.58
N PHE A 127 8.89 -12.03 -19.87
CA PHE A 127 9.88 -11.92 -18.79
C PHE A 127 11.11 -12.77 -19.14
N ALA A 128 12.31 -12.25 -18.91
CA ALA A 128 13.53 -13.01 -19.15
C ALA A 128 13.81 -13.98 -17.99
N SER A 129 13.59 -13.51 -16.76
CA SER A 129 13.64 -14.32 -15.54
C SER A 129 12.79 -13.69 -14.45
N THR A 130 12.10 -14.53 -13.68
CA THR A 130 11.35 -14.18 -12.46
C THR A 130 11.77 -15.08 -11.30
N ILE A 131 11.43 -14.70 -10.06
CA ILE A 131 11.66 -15.57 -8.89
C ILE A 131 10.91 -16.90 -9.01
N VAL A 132 9.84 -16.93 -9.82
CA VAL A 132 9.07 -18.14 -10.08
C VAL A 132 9.81 -19.05 -11.04
N THR A 133 10.43 -18.50 -12.10
CA THR A 133 11.19 -19.29 -13.07
C THR A 133 12.55 -19.74 -12.54
N GLU A 134 13.14 -18.99 -11.61
CA GLU A 134 14.47 -19.33 -11.07
C GLU A 134 14.42 -20.40 -9.98
N TRP A 135 13.33 -20.47 -9.21
CA TRP A 135 13.16 -21.44 -8.13
C TRP A 135 11.95 -22.37 -8.34
N ASP A 136 11.45 -22.48 -9.58
CA ASP A 136 10.36 -23.38 -9.99
C ASP A 136 9.11 -23.32 -9.09
N LEU A 137 8.69 -22.10 -8.71
CA LEU A 137 7.60 -21.85 -7.76
C LEU A 137 6.21 -21.95 -8.42
N VAL A 138 5.97 -23.03 -9.15
CA VAL A 138 4.71 -23.31 -9.86
C VAL A 138 3.95 -24.47 -9.21
N CYS A 139 2.70 -24.65 -9.63
CA CYS A 139 1.84 -25.76 -9.21
C CYS A 139 1.73 -25.86 -7.67
N ASP A 140 2.22 -26.93 -7.05
CA ASP A 140 2.15 -27.13 -5.60
C ASP A 140 2.91 -26.05 -4.81
N LEU A 141 3.93 -25.44 -5.41
CA LEU A 141 4.74 -24.37 -4.80
C LEU A 141 4.25 -22.96 -5.14
N ARG A 142 3.18 -22.82 -5.94
CA ARG A 142 2.58 -21.52 -6.26
C ARG A 142 2.30 -20.64 -5.02
N PRO A 143 1.80 -21.16 -3.88
CA PRO A 143 1.47 -20.33 -2.73
C PRO A 143 2.68 -19.60 -2.11
N LEU A 144 3.91 -20.07 -2.37
CA LEU A 144 5.13 -19.44 -1.83
C LEU A 144 5.30 -18.00 -2.33
N LYS A 145 4.92 -17.70 -3.58
CA LYS A 145 5.05 -16.33 -4.11
C LYS A 145 4.18 -15.34 -3.32
N GLU A 146 2.97 -15.73 -2.93
CA GLU A 146 2.07 -14.87 -2.14
C GLU A 146 2.58 -14.73 -0.71
N MET A 147 3.11 -15.82 -0.14
CA MET A 147 3.75 -15.80 1.17
C MET A 147 4.91 -14.80 1.23
N ALA A 148 5.76 -14.71 0.20
CA ALA A 148 6.85 -13.73 0.15
C ALA A 148 6.32 -12.28 0.22
N GLN A 149 5.17 -11.99 -0.40
CA GLN A 149 4.56 -10.66 -0.34
C GLN A 149 3.93 -10.39 1.04
N SER A 150 3.28 -11.38 1.64
CA SER A 150 2.79 -11.28 3.02
C SER A 150 3.92 -11.07 4.02
N LEU A 151 5.08 -11.73 3.86
CA LEU A 151 6.27 -11.52 4.69
C LEU A 151 6.81 -10.10 4.53
N PHE A 152 6.88 -9.57 3.32
CA PHE A 152 7.25 -8.17 3.10
C PHE A 152 6.30 -7.20 3.84
N MET A 153 4.98 -7.40 3.73
CA MET A 153 3.98 -6.59 4.44
C MET A 153 4.04 -6.76 5.96
N ALA A 154 4.36 -7.97 6.46
CA ALA A 154 4.61 -8.21 7.87
C ALA A 154 5.85 -7.42 8.35
N GLY A 155 6.90 -7.37 7.53
CA GLY A 155 8.05 -6.50 7.75
C GLY A 155 7.64 -5.03 7.88
N VAL A 156 6.77 -4.54 6.99
CA VAL A 156 6.24 -3.16 7.06
C VAL A 156 5.50 -2.90 8.38
N LEU A 157 4.70 -3.84 8.86
CA LEU A 157 4.01 -3.72 10.15
C LEU A 157 5.00 -3.70 11.34
N VAL A 158 5.95 -4.64 11.37
CA VAL A 158 6.98 -4.71 12.42
C VAL A 158 7.82 -3.42 12.43
N GLY A 159 8.22 -2.95 11.25
CA GLY A 159 8.95 -1.70 11.10
C GLY A 159 8.16 -0.49 11.58
N ALA A 160 6.83 -0.49 11.44
CA ALA A 160 6.00 0.63 11.91
C ALA A 160 6.06 0.75 13.44
N VAL A 161 5.98 -0.38 14.14
CA VAL A 161 6.04 -0.45 15.61
C VAL A 161 7.45 -0.11 16.11
N VAL A 162 8.46 -0.73 15.52
CA VAL A 162 9.87 -0.57 15.94
C VAL A 162 10.38 0.84 15.64
N PHE A 163 10.28 1.29 14.38
CA PHE A 163 10.78 2.60 13.99
C PHE A 163 9.91 3.76 14.45
N GLY A 164 8.62 3.53 14.71
CA GLY A 164 7.77 4.49 15.42
C GLY A 164 8.35 4.82 16.79
N GLY A 165 8.56 3.82 17.65
CA GLY A 165 9.14 4.02 18.98
C GLY A 165 10.59 4.51 18.97
N LEU A 166 11.41 4.04 18.02
CA LEU A 166 12.79 4.50 17.89
C LEU A 166 12.89 5.97 17.44
N SER A 167 11.97 6.45 16.60
CA SER A 167 11.98 7.83 16.10
C SER A 167 11.83 8.86 17.22
N ASP A 168 11.03 8.53 18.23
CA ASP A 168 10.83 9.39 19.39
C ASP A 168 12.06 9.42 20.30
N ARG A 169 12.81 8.31 20.38
CA ARG A 169 14.01 8.20 21.23
C ARG A 169 15.27 8.74 20.59
N PHE A 170 15.51 8.44 19.32
CA PHE A 170 16.77 8.74 18.62
C PHE A 170 16.69 9.94 17.67
N GLY A 171 15.47 10.40 17.36
CA GLY A 171 15.24 11.49 16.41
C GLY A 171 14.78 10.98 15.06
N ARG A 172 14.07 11.84 14.32
CA ARG A 172 13.38 11.48 13.08
C ARG A 172 14.37 11.34 11.94
N ARG A 173 15.37 12.23 11.87
CA ARG A 173 16.44 12.17 10.86
C ARG A 173 17.31 10.93 11.05
N CYS A 174 17.72 10.62 12.29
CA CYS A 174 18.56 9.46 12.56
C CYS A 174 17.91 8.15 12.09
N VAL A 175 16.64 7.95 12.45
CA VAL A 175 15.88 6.76 12.04
C VAL A 175 15.62 6.75 10.53
N LEU A 176 15.31 7.91 9.92
CA LEU A 176 15.17 8.01 8.47
C LEU A 176 16.43 7.54 7.72
N LEU A 177 17.62 7.97 8.16
CA LEU A 177 18.90 7.56 7.55
C LEU A 177 19.14 6.05 7.70
N TRP A 178 18.84 5.49 8.87
CA TRP A 178 18.95 4.05 9.10
C TRP A 178 18.00 3.26 8.21
N SER A 179 16.75 3.73 8.08
CA SER A 179 15.74 3.11 7.22
C SER A 179 16.13 3.18 5.74
N LEU A 180 16.64 4.32 5.25
CA LEU A 180 17.15 4.47 3.88
C LEU A 180 18.28 3.47 3.59
N LEU A 181 19.25 3.38 4.49
CA LEU A 181 20.38 2.45 4.36
C LEU A 181 19.91 0.99 4.42
N MET A 182 18.98 0.67 5.32
CA MET A 182 18.42 -0.67 5.46
C MET A 182 17.69 -1.10 4.18
N ILE A 183 16.87 -0.25 3.57
CA ILE A 183 16.21 -0.55 2.29
C ILE A 183 17.25 -0.76 1.19
N ALA A 184 18.27 0.11 1.11
CA ALA A 184 19.30 0.02 0.10
C ALA A 184 20.09 -1.31 0.17
N ILE A 185 20.57 -1.67 1.36
CA ILE A 185 21.36 -2.91 1.56
C ILE A 185 20.49 -4.15 1.43
N MET A 186 19.32 -4.19 2.09
CA MET A 186 18.46 -5.38 2.04
C MET A 186 17.82 -5.55 0.67
N GLY A 187 17.45 -4.45 0.00
CA GLY A 187 16.88 -4.47 -1.34
C GLY A 187 17.88 -4.94 -2.40
N THR A 188 19.14 -4.51 -2.30
CA THR A 188 20.21 -5.03 -3.16
C THR A 188 20.57 -6.47 -2.81
N GLY A 189 20.60 -6.84 -1.52
CA GLY A 189 20.76 -8.22 -1.07
C GLY A 189 19.70 -9.16 -1.65
N ALA A 190 18.45 -8.73 -1.73
CA ALA A 190 17.36 -9.50 -2.35
C ALA A 190 17.64 -9.83 -3.83
N ALA A 191 18.29 -8.92 -4.57
CA ALA A 191 18.66 -9.17 -5.97
C ALA A 191 19.79 -10.20 -6.14
N PHE A 192 20.59 -10.42 -5.09
CA PHE A 192 21.68 -11.41 -5.05
C PHE A 192 21.34 -12.65 -4.22
N ALA A 193 20.08 -12.82 -3.83
CA ALA A 193 19.65 -13.98 -3.06
C ALA A 193 19.94 -15.29 -3.85
N PRO A 194 20.61 -16.28 -3.23
CA PRO A 194 20.89 -17.56 -3.88
C PRO A 194 19.67 -18.50 -3.85
N ASP A 195 18.85 -18.39 -2.81
CA ASP A 195 17.68 -19.22 -2.57
C ASP A 195 16.46 -18.38 -2.14
N PHE A 196 15.27 -19.00 -2.22
CA PHE A 196 14.01 -18.36 -1.92
C PHE A 196 13.87 -17.91 -0.45
N ILE A 197 14.46 -18.62 0.51
CA ILE A 197 14.39 -18.28 1.94
C ILE A 197 15.21 -17.02 2.19
N SER A 198 16.43 -16.96 1.67
CA SER A 198 17.28 -15.76 1.72
C SER A 198 16.57 -14.55 1.11
N TYR A 199 15.90 -14.73 -0.04
CA TYR A 199 15.08 -13.68 -0.65
C TYR A 199 13.96 -13.19 0.27
N CYS A 200 13.23 -14.11 0.91
CA CYS A 200 12.16 -13.76 1.86
C CYS A 200 12.69 -12.97 3.05
N ILE A 201 13.85 -13.34 3.61
CA ILE A 201 14.49 -12.61 4.72
C ILE A 201 14.85 -11.19 4.29
N PHE A 202 15.51 -11.03 3.14
CA PHE A 202 15.86 -9.71 2.62
C PHE A 202 14.62 -8.86 2.34
N ARG A 203 13.56 -9.43 1.75
CA ARG A 203 12.29 -8.73 1.52
C ARG A 203 11.63 -8.31 2.83
N PHE A 204 11.57 -9.19 3.83
CA PHE A 204 11.04 -8.86 5.16
C PHE A 204 11.79 -7.65 5.77
N LEU A 205 13.13 -7.68 5.75
CA LEU A 205 13.95 -6.60 6.29
C LEU A 205 13.85 -5.31 5.45
N SER A 206 13.71 -5.40 4.13
CA SER A 206 13.37 -4.25 3.28
C SER A 206 12.02 -3.65 3.66
N GLY A 207 11.02 -4.47 3.97
CA GLY A 207 9.71 -4.02 4.46
C GLY A 207 9.82 -3.27 5.79
N VAL A 208 10.63 -3.78 6.72
CA VAL A 208 10.93 -3.11 8.01
C VAL A 208 11.52 -1.71 7.75
N GLY A 209 12.53 -1.63 6.88
CA GLY A 209 13.13 -0.35 6.47
C GLY A 209 12.13 0.60 5.80
N LEU A 210 11.29 0.09 4.89
CA LEU A 210 10.28 0.88 4.17
C LEU A 210 9.33 1.62 5.10
N SER A 211 8.90 0.94 6.17
CA SER A 211 7.99 1.51 7.15
C SER A 211 8.63 2.63 7.95
N GLY A 212 9.87 2.42 8.41
CA GLY A 212 10.63 3.46 9.10
C GLY A 212 10.86 4.68 8.22
N LEU A 213 11.14 4.48 6.93
CA LEU A 213 11.25 5.56 5.97
C LEU A 213 9.94 6.33 5.85
N LEU A 214 8.82 5.66 5.62
CA LEU A 214 7.51 6.30 5.43
C LEU A 214 7.08 7.13 6.65
N LEU A 215 7.21 6.59 7.86
CA LEU A 215 6.82 7.27 9.09
C LEU A 215 7.67 8.51 9.37
N ASN A 216 9.00 8.34 9.36
CA ASN A 216 9.92 9.40 9.74
C ASN A 216 9.97 10.53 8.71
N TYR A 217 9.79 10.18 7.44
CA TYR A 217 9.67 11.15 6.36
C TYR A 217 8.49 12.11 6.57
N ILE A 218 7.28 11.57 6.75
CA ILE A 218 6.07 12.40 6.90
C ILE A 218 6.23 13.30 8.13
N CYS A 219 6.65 12.74 9.26
CA CYS A 219 6.89 13.52 10.48
C CYS A 219 7.92 14.64 10.27
N LEU A 220 9.08 14.33 9.70
CA LEU A 220 10.15 15.33 9.49
C LEU A 220 9.70 16.45 8.56
N SER A 221 8.95 16.11 7.50
CA SER A 221 8.43 17.11 6.56
C SER A 221 7.42 18.07 7.22
N LEU A 222 6.53 17.54 8.06
CA LEU A 222 5.49 18.35 8.72
C LEU A 222 6.02 19.17 9.91
N GLU A 223 7.11 18.73 10.53
CA GLU A 223 7.76 19.45 11.64
C GLU A 223 8.56 20.67 11.16
N TRP A 224 8.97 20.71 9.89
CA TRP A 224 9.62 21.87 9.27
C TRP A 224 8.68 22.78 8.49
N VAL A 225 7.41 22.40 8.35
CA VAL A 225 6.41 23.13 7.57
C VAL A 225 5.35 23.76 8.49
N PRO A 226 5.03 25.06 8.31
CA PRO A 226 3.97 25.72 9.05
C PRO A 226 2.61 25.05 8.83
N THR A 227 1.72 25.14 9.82
CA THR A 227 0.44 24.43 9.88
C THR A 227 -0.43 24.62 8.64
N ASN A 228 -0.48 25.84 8.09
CA ASN A 228 -1.31 26.19 6.93
C ASN A 228 -0.94 25.44 5.65
N PHE A 229 0.32 25.01 5.52
CA PHE A 229 0.84 24.32 4.33
C PHE A 229 0.92 22.80 4.49
N ARG A 230 0.69 22.27 5.70
CA ARG A 230 0.81 20.84 5.99
C ARG A 230 -0.10 19.98 5.12
N ALA A 231 -1.34 20.41 4.90
CA ALA A 231 -2.27 19.67 4.04
C ALA A 231 -1.77 19.56 2.60
N ILE A 232 -1.26 20.67 2.04
CA ILE A 232 -0.68 20.71 0.69
C ILE A 232 0.52 19.77 0.60
N VAL A 233 1.41 19.82 1.59
CA VAL A 233 2.57 18.94 1.64
C VAL A 233 2.12 17.49 1.65
N VAL A 234 1.27 17.05 2.59
CA VAL A 234 0.74 15.66 2.63
C VAL A 234 0.13 15.24 1.28
N SER A 235 -0.65 16.11 0.64
CA SER A 235 -1.23 15.83 -0.69
C SER A 235 -0.16 15.60 -1.76
N VAL A 236 0.85 16.48 -1.84
CA VAL A 236 1.99 16.33 -2.77
C VAL A 236 2.70 15.00 -2.55
N GLN A 237 2.96 14.63 -1.30
CA GLN A 237 3.60 13.34 -0.98
C GLN A 237 2.73 12.15 -1.38
N GLY A 238 1.42 12.26 -1.15
CA GLY A 238 0.43 11.26 -1.57
C GLY A 238 0.41 11.05 -3.09
N TYR A 239 0.57 12.13 -3.86
CA TYR A 239 0.71 12.07 -5.31
C TYR A 239 2.04 11.48 -5.76
N CYS A 240 3.16 11.86 -5.11
CA CYS A 240 4.47 11.26 -5.38
C CYS A 240 4.45 9.74 -5.18
N SER A 241 3.84 9.26 -4.09
CA SER A 241 3.73 7.82 -3.83
C SER A 241 2.96 7.10 -4.94
N THR A 242 1.90 7.69 -5.49
CA THR A 242 1.16 7.07 -6.60
C THR A 242 1.92 7.17 -7.92
N GLY A 243 2.56 8.30 -8.21
CA GLY A 243 3.42 8.45 -9.40
C GLY A 243 4.50 7.38 -9.47
N GLY A 244 4.96 6.91 -8.31
CA GLY A 244 5.87 5.78 -8.17
C GLY A 244 5.41 4.47 -8.82
N GLN A 245 4.10 4.22 -8.84
CA GLN A 245 3.54 3.04 -9.50
C GLN A 245 3.70 3.10 -11.02
N VAL A 246 3.51 4.28 -11.60
CA VAL A 246 3.70 4.52 -13.04
C VAL A 246 5.18 4.39 -13.39
N VAL A 247 6.06 4.95 -12.55
CA VAL A 247 7.51 4.81 -12.73
C VAL A 247 7.94 3.34 -12.63
N LEU A 248 7.41 2.58 -11.67
CA LEU A 248 7.66 1.14 -11.56
C LEU A 248 7.27 0.39 -12.84
N ALA A 249 6.08 0.67 -13.40
CA ALA A 249 5.63 0.03 -14.63
C ALA A 249 6.58 0.28 -15.80
N GLY A 250 7.08 1.52 -15.93
CA GLY A 250 8.07 1.88 -16.94
C GLY A 250 9.41 1.17 -16.76
N ILE A 251 9.95 1.13 -15.53
CA ILE A 251 11.20 0.43 -15.21
C ILE A 251 11.05 -1.08 -15.48
N ALA A 252 9.94 -1.69 -15.06
CA ALA A 252 9.66 -3.12 -15.26
C ALA A 252 9.39 -3.50 -16.72
N TYR A 253 9.00 -2.54 -17.56
CA TYR A 253 8.87 -2.77 -19.01
C TYR A 253 10.26 -2.87 -19.67
N TRP A 254 11.20 -2.03 -19.22
CA TRP A 254 12.55 -2.00 -19.76
C TRP A 254 13.43 -3.12 -19.18
N LEU A 255 13.31 -3.39 -17.89
CA LEU A 255 14.06 -4.43 -17.17
C LEU A 255 13.19 -5.67 -16.97
N ARG A 256 13.37 -6.65 -17.85
CA ARG A 256 12.60 -7.91 -17.87
C ARG A 256 13.14 -8.99 -16.93
N ASP A 257 14.36 -8.80 -16.41
CA ASP A 257 15.00 -9.67 -15.42
C ASP A 257 14.75 -9.15 -14.00
N TRP A 258 14.22 -10.02 -13.13
CA TRP A 258 13.85 -9.62 -11.78
C TRP A 258 15.02 -9.15 -10.92
N ARG A 259 16.23 -9.71 -11.09
CA ARG A 259 17.43 -9.30 -10.35
C ARG A 259 17.82 -7.86 -10.70
N TRP A 260 17.86 -7.54 -11.99
CA TRP A 260 18.16 -6.18 -12.47
C TRP A 260 17.05 -5.19 -12.09
N LEU A 261 15.79 -5.59 -12.17
CA LEU A 261 14.65 -4.79 -11.73
C LEU A 261 14.76 -4.43 -10.23
N GLN A 262 15.07 -5.44 -9.39
CA GLN A 262 15.26 -5.25 -7.95
C GLN A 262 16.45 -4.34 -7.64
N LEU A 263 17.56 -4.45 -8.38
CA LEU A 263 18.71 -3.54 -8.27
C LEU A 263 18.34 -2.11 -8.67
N ALA A 264 17.68 -1.92 -9.80
CA ALA A 264 17.31 -0.59 -10.31
C ALA A 264 16.42 0.18 -9.33
N ILE A 265 15.56 -0.53 -8.60
CA ILE A 265 14.68 0.07 -7.58
C ILE A 265 15.45 0.35 -6.27
N SER A 266 16.40 -0.52 -5.90
CA SER A 266 17.10 -0.43 -4.61
C SER A 266 18.32 0.49 -4.61
N LEU A 267 19.08 0.55 -5.70
CA LEU A 267 20.31 1.36 -5.80
C LEU A 267 20.09 2.88 -5.58
N PRO A 268 19.00 3.51 -6.07
CA PRO A 268 18.73 4.92 -5.80
C PRO A 268 18.68 5.26 -4.29
N PHE A 269 18.33 4.31 -3.43
CA PHE A 269 18.27 4.54 -1.98
C PHE A 269 19.65 4.82 -1.35
N PHE A 270 20.76 4.38 -1.97
CA PHE A 270 22.10 4.81 -1.54
C PHE A 270 22.33 6.30 -1.78
N ILE A 271 21.89 6.82 -2.94
CA ILE A 271 21.96 8.25 -3.26
C ILE A 271 21.08 9.04 -2.28
N PHE A 272 19.87 8.51 -2.01
CA PHE A 272 18.93 9.12 -1.07
C PHE A 272 19.49 9.19 0.34
N PHE A 273 20.18 8.14 0.78
CA PHE A 273 20.91 8.12 2.05
C PHE A 273 21.99 9.21 2.10
N LEU A 274 22.82 9.33 1.06
CA LEU A 274 23.94 10.28 1.02
C LEU A 274 23.47 11.74 1.11
N TYR A 275 22.49 12.16 0.30
CA TYR A 275 22.03 13.56 0.37
C TYR A 275 21.16 13.84 1.60
N SER A 276 20.47 12.83 2.16
CA SER A 276 19.63 13.02 3.36
C SER A 276 20.45 13.44 4.58
N TRP A 277 21.78 13.31 4.53
CA TRP A 277 22.69 13.86 5.53
C TRP A 277 22.65 15.40 5.63
N TRP A 278 22.23 16.08 4.56
CA TRP A 278 22.08 17.54 4.55
C TRP A 278 20.91 18.02 5.41
N LEU A 279 19.86 17.20 5.55
CA LEU A 279 18.62 17.57 6.25
C LEU A 279 18.88 17.76 7.75
N PRO A 280 18.43 18.86 8.37
CA PRO A 280 18.52 19.02 9.81
C PRO A 280 17.52 18.12 10.54
N GLU A 281 17.88 17.71 11.75
CA GLU A 281 16.94 17.05 12.66
C GLU A 281 15.81 18.01 13.05
N SER A 282 14.63 17.46 13.34
CA SER A 282 13.45 18.24 13.76
C SER A 282 13.76 19.20 14.90
N ALA A 283 13.53 20.50 14.67
CA ALA A 283 13.69 21.52 15.70
C ALA A 283 12.75 21.25 16.90
N ARG A 284 11.52 20.80 16.65
CA ARG A 284 10.57 20.44 17.70
C ARG A 284 11.07 19.28 18.57
N TRP A 285 11.57 18.22 17.94
CA TRP A 285 12.14 17.07 18.67
C TRP A 285 13.32 17.47 19.54
N LEU A 286 14.19 18.34 19.02
CA LEU A 286 15.36 18.83 19.75
C LEU A 286 14.96 19.66 20.97
N ILE A 287 13.95 20.51 20.85
CA ILE A 287 13.40 21.30 21.96
C ILE A 287 12.86 20.37 23.05
N VAL A 288 11.97 19.45 22.69
CA VAL A 288 11.33 18.51 23.64
C VAL A 288 12.32 17.58 24.34
N ASN A 289 13.43 17.22 23.67
CA ASN A 289 14.49 16.41 24.28
C ASN A 289 15.63 17.24 24.90
N ASN A 290 15.37 18.50 25.23
CA ASN A 290 16.28 19.39 25.95
C ASN A 290 17.63 19.64 25.22
N LYS A 291 17.65 19.49 23.89
CA LYS A 291 18.79 19.80 23.00
C LYS A 291 18.61 21.19 22.36
N THR A 292 18.32 22.19 23.19
CA THR A 292 17.93 23.55 22.78
C THR A 292 19.02 24.30 22.01
N GLU A 293 20.30 24.09 22.34
CA GLU A 293 21.42 24.69 21.60
C GLU A 293 21.49 24.22 20.14
N THR A 294 21.31 22.92 19.92
CA THR A 294 21.29 22.34 18.57
C THR A 294 20.04 22.79 17.81
N ALA A 295 18.89 22.89 18.50
CA ALA A 295 17.66 23.43 17.92
C ALA A 295 17.86 24.87 17.43
N LEU A 296 18.47 25.73 18.26
CA LEU A 296 18.76 27.11 17.92
C LEU A 296 19.68 27.22 16.70
N LYS A 297 20.78 26.46 16.68
CA LYS A 297 21.70 26.42 15.52
C LYS A 297 20.99 26.00 14.23
N ASN A 298 20.10 25.02 14.30
CA ASN A 298 19.33 24.57 13.14
C ASN A 298 18.32 25.64 12.68
N LEU A 299 17.58 26.27 13.60
CA LEU A 299 16.64 27.34 13.27
C LEU A 299 17.35 28.56 12.65
N GLN A 300 18.48 28.99 13.21
CA GLN A 300 19.31 30.06 12.65
C GLN A 300 19.89 29.71 11.27
N ARG A 301 20.26 28.44 11.05
CA ARG A 301 20.70 27.96 9.73
C ARG A 301 19.56 28.04 8.72
N VAL A 302 18.36 27.62 9.09
CA VAL A 302 17.18 27.70 8.22
C VAL A 302 16.81 29.15 7.92
N ALA A 303 16.83 30.03 8.93
CA ALA A 303 16.56 31.45 8.77
C ALA A 303 17.53 32.11 7.78
N ARG A 304 18.83 31.74 7.86
CA ARG A 304 19.85 32.19 6.89
C ARG A 304 19.56 31.71 5.46
N ILE A 305 19.18 30.45 5.27
CA ILE A 305 18.84 29.90 3.94
C ILE A 305 17.60 30.59 3.35
N ASN A 306 16.66 30.97 4.21
CA ASN A 306 15.45 31.69 3.83
C ASN A 306 15.64 33.22 3.67
N GLY A 307 16.87 33.74 3.84
CA GLY A 307 17.15 35.18 3.73
C GLY A 307 16.70 36.01 4.93
N LYS A 308 16.26 35.39 6.03
CA LYS A 308 15.78 36.03 7.26
C LYS A 308 16.80 35.99 8.39
N LYS A 309 18.03 36.39 8.12
CA LYS A 309 19.14 36.28 9.08
C LYS A 309 18.88 37.08 10.37
N GLU A 310 18.40 38.32 10.25
CA GLU A 310 18.15 39.20 11.39
C GLU A 310 17.05 38.67 12.32
N GLU A 311 15.95 38.16 11.77
CA GLU A 311 14.87 37.52 12.55
C GLU A 311 15.34 36.22 13.22
N GLY A 312 16.23 35.46 12.56
CA GLY A 312 16.83 34.24 13.11
C GLY A 312 17.79 34.49 14.27
N ASP A 313 18.57 35.57 14.20
CA ASP A 313 19.53 35.95 15.26
C ASP A 313 18.82 36.49 16.52
N GLN A 314 17.57 36.97 16.39
CA GLN A 314 16.71 37.38 17.51
C GLN A 314 16.14 36.19 18.31
N ILE A 315 16.20 34.96 17.77
CA ILE A 315 15.75 33.76 18.49
C ILE A 315 16.77 33.47 19.60
N SER A 316 16.35 33.61 20.87
CA SER A 316 17.22 33.33 22.02
C SER A 316 16.95 31.95 22.63
N LEU A 317 17.94 31.42 23.34
CA LEU A 317 17.81 30.17 24.09
C LEU A 317 16.68 30.23 25.14
N ASP A 318 16.42 31.40 25.70
CA ASP A 318 15.40 31.59 26.73
C ASP A 318 13.98 31.48 26.15
N MET A 319 13.76 31.95 24.91
CA MET A 319 12.50 31.73 24.19
C MET A 319 12.24 30.23 23.97
N LEU A 320 13.26 29.48 23.56
CA LEU A 320 13.16 28.02 23.36
C LEU A 320 12.95 27.25 24.67
N LYS A 321 13.58 27.66 25.77
CA LYS A 321 13.39 27.03 27.09
C LYS A 321 11.99 27.26 27.66
N SER A 322 11.39 28.43 27.41
CA SER A 322 9.99 28.69 27.81
C SER A 322 9.01 27.71 27.12
N GLU A 323 9.30 27.32 25.88
CA GLU A 323 8.47 26.38 25.12
C GLU A 323 8.60 24.92 25.61
N VAL A 324 9.75 24.56 26.20
CA VAL A 324 9.93 23.25 26.86
C VAL A 324 9.08 23.14 28.11
N LEU A 325 9.00 24.22 28.90
CA LEU A 325 8.23 24.26 30.15
C LEU A 325 6.72 24.22 29.91
N ASP A 326 6.26 24.78 28.79
CA ASP A 326 4.86 24.75 28.37
C ASP A 326 4.49 23.45 27.61
N SER A 327 5.46 22.62 27.24
CA SER A 327 5.18 21.37 26.51
C SER A 327 4.75 20.26 27.48
N PRO A 328 3.54 19.68 27.32
CA PRO A 328 3.11 18.58 28.19
C PRO A 328 4.06 17.38 28.03
N SER A 329 4.73 17.03 29.12
CA SER A 329 5.70 15.95 29.21
C SER A 329 5.10 14.61 28.75
N LYS A 330 5.70 13.98 27.74
CA LYS A 330 5.60 12.56 27.34
C LYS A 330 4.35 11.81 27.86
N ALA A 331 3.17 12.13 27.32
CA ALA A 331 1.93 11.38 27.56
C ALA A 331 1.91 10.05 26.75
N GLY A 332 2.92 9.18 26.95
CA GLY A 332 3.15 8.01 26.08
C GLY A 332 2.34 6.75 26.43
N ILE A 333 1.72 6.66 27.61
CA ILE A 333 1.04 5.43 28.06
C ILE A 333 -0.39 5.69 28.54
N SER A 334 -0.67 6.87 29.12
CA SER A 334 -2.04 7.31 29.44
C SER A 334 -2.93 7.55 28.21
N SER A 335 -2.35 7.66 27.01
CA SER A 335 -3.02 8.07 25.75
C SER A 335 -3.72 6.92 25.01
N ILE A 336 -3.26 5.67 25.17
CA ILE A 336 -3.88 4.51 24.48
C ILE A 336 -5.19 4.11 25.15
N VAL A 337 -5.18 4.00 26.48
CA VAL A 337 -6.37 3.66 27.26
C VAL A 337 -7.46 4.72 27.07
N SER A 338 -7.10 6.00 26.93
CA SER A 338 -8.06 7.07 26.66
C SER A 338 -8.78 6.96 25.31
N LEU A 339 -8.22 6.25 24.33
CA LEU A 339 -8.88 6.01 23.03
C LEU A 339 -10.08 5.07 23.16
N PHE A 340 -9.99 4.12 24.10
CA PHE A 340 -10.98 3.08 24.32
C PHE A 340 -11.80 3.27 25.62
N ARG A 341 -11.67 4.43 26.26
CA ARG A 341 -12.30 4.70 27.56
C ARG A 341 -13.73 5.19 27.42
N THR A 342 -14.01 6.01 26.41
CA THR A 342 -15.30 6.68 26.22
C THR A 342 -16.06 6.08 25.04
N PRO A 343 -17.39 5.92 25.13
CA PRO A 343 -18.18 5.21 24.11
C PRO A 343 -18.13 5.88 22.73
N ALA A 344 -18.12 7.22 22.70
CA ALA A 344 -18.01 7.99 21.46
C ALA A 344 -16.65 7.78 20.77
N MET A 345 -15.55 7.82 21.54
CA MET A 345 -14.21 7.60 21.02
C MET A 345 -13.99 6.16 20.58
N CYS A 346 -14.51 5.18 21.33
CA CYS A 346 -14.51 3.77 20.93
C CYS A 346 -15.17 3.60 19.56
N ARG A 347 -16.38 4.13 19.39
CA ARG A 347 -17.14 4.02 18.13
C ARG A 347 -16.37 4.62 16.96
N ILE A 348 -15.80 5.82 17.12
CA ILE A 348 -14.99 6.48 16.08
C ILE A 348 -13.75 5.64 15.76
N SER A 349 -13.04 5.17 16.79
CA SER A 349 -11.79 4.41 16.62
C SER A 349 -12.03 3.07 15.92
N PHE A 350 -12.99 2.27 16.37
CA PHE A 350 -13.30 0.98 15.75
C PHE A 350 -13.79 1.14 14.30
N CYS A 351 -14.61 2.16 14.03
CA CYS A 351 -15.08 2.42 12.68
C CYS A 351 -13.93 2.84 11.75
N LEU A 352 -13.07 3.78 12.16
CA LEU A 352 -11.90 4.19 11.37
C LEU A 352 -10.89 3.05 11.18
N MET A 353 -10.67 2.22 12.20
CA MET A 353 -9.82 1.03 12.11
C MET A 353 -10.37 0.04 11.08
N PHE A 354 -11.67 -0.24 11.09
CA PHE A 354 -12.30 -1.15 10.14
C PHE A 354 -12.30 -0.59 8.71
N VAL A 355 -12.63 0.70 8.55
CA VAL A 355 -12.54 1.42 7.27
C VAL A 355 -11.14 1.35 6.70
N SER A 356 -10.11 1.61 7.53
CA SER A 356 -8.72 1.64 7.07
C SER A 356 -8.19 0.24 6.76
N PHE A 357 -8.58 -0.77 7.53
CA PHE A 357 -8.33 -2.18 7.23
C PHE A 357 -8.94 -2.56 5.88
N SER A 358 -10.25 -2.38 5.71
CA SER A 358 -11.00 -2.75 4.52
C SER A 358 -10.47 -2.06 3.26
N THR A 359 -10.20 -0.76 3.34
CA THR A 359 -9.65 0.02 2.23
C THR A 359 -8.30 -0.52 1.79
N ASN A 360 -7.35 -0.73 2.71
CA ASN A 360 -6.02 -1.23 2.36
C ASN A 360 -6.03 -2.69 1.90
N PHE A 361 -6.87 -3.51 2.53
CA PHE A 361 -7.06 -4.91 2.18
C PHE A 361 -7.52 -5.05 0.73
N ALA A 362 -8.60 -4.36 0.33
CA ALA A 362 -9.08 -4.38 -1.06
C ALA A 362 -8.09 -3.69 -2.02
N TYR A 363 -7.48 -2.57 -1.61
CA TYR A 363 -6.54 -1.84 -2.44
C TYR A 363 -5.31 -2.68 -2.81
N PHE A 364 -4.69 -3.35 -1.83
CA PHE A 364 -3.55 -4.22 -2.07
C PHE A 364 -3.94 -5.52 -2.76
N GLY A 365 -5.09 -6.11 -2.43
CA GLY A 365 -5.62 -7.29 -3.13
C GLY A 365 -5.72 -7.06 -4.63
N LEU A 366 -6.36 -5.97 -5.05
CA LEU A 366 -6.43 -5.62 -6.48
C LEU A 366 -5.07 -5.25 -7.06
N SER A 367 -4.19 -4.61 -6.28
CA SER A 367 -2.84 -4.25 -6.75
C SER A 367 -1.98 -5.47 -7.07
N MET A 368 -2.21 -6.59 -6.41
CA MET A 368 -1.41 -7.81 -6.56
C MET A 368 -1.97 -8.75 -7.64
N ASP A 369 -3.27 -8.64 -7.97
CA ASP A 369 -3.96 -9.54 -8.89
C ASP A 369 -3.84 -9.18 -10.39
N LEU A 370 -2.76 -8.52 -10.81
CA LEU A 370 -2.65 -7.94 -12.15
C LEU A 370 -2.77 -8.94 -13.32
N GLN A 371 -2.45 -10.21 -13.09
CA GLN A 371 -2.41 -11.24 -14.13
C GLN A 371 -3.80 -11.70 -14.59
N ASN A 372 -4.84 -11.49 -13.77
CA ASN A 372 -6.19 -12.01 -14.03
C ASN A 372 -7.02 -11.16 -15.01
N PHE A 373 -6.49 -10.02 -15.47
CA PHE A 373 -7.24 -9.04 -16.26
C PHE A 373 -7.07 -9.19 -17.79
N GLY A 374 -6.22 -10.11 -18.28
CA GLY A 374 -6.10 -10.41 -19.72
C GLY A 374 -5.37 -9.35 -20.56
N LEU A 375 -4.84 -8.29 -19.94
CA LEU A 375 -3.91 -7.33 -20.54
C LEU A 375 -2.48 -7.58 -20.06
N SER A 376 -1.50 -6.92 -20.70
CA SER A 376 -0.12 -6.95 -20.19
C SER A 376 -0.05 -6.35 -18.78
N ILE A 377 0.70 -7.01 -17.90
CA ILE A 377 0.84 -6.64 -16.47
C ILE A 377 1.33 -5.19 -16.34
N HIS A 378 2.23 -4.76 -17.24
CA HIS A 378 2.76 -3.40 -17.31
C HIS A 378 1.68 -2.36 -17.56
N LEU A 379 0.76 -2.62 -18.50
CA LEU A 379 -0.30 -1.68 -18.85
C LEU A 379 -1.33 -1.57 -17.72
N VAL A 380 -1.72 -2.70 -17.11
CA VAL A 380 -2.64 -2.68 -15.95
C VAL A 380 -2.04 -1.88 -14.79
N GLN A 381 -0.76 -2.08 -14.48
CA GLN A 381 -0.06 -1.31 -13.45
C GLN A 381 -0.03 0.19 -13.76
N MET A 382 0.18 0.56 -15.03
CA MET A 382 0.16 1.96 -15.47
C MET A 382 -1.24 2.58 -15.31
N LEU A 383 -2.29 1.86 -15.72
CA LEU A 383 -3.68 2.30 -15.55
C LEU A 383 -4.04 2.47 -14.08
N PHE A 384 -3.60 1.56 -13.21
CA PHE A 384 -3.76 1.66 -11.76
C PHE A 384 -3.05 2.87 -11.17
N GLY A 385 -1.81 3.15 -11.57
CA GLY A 385 -1.11 4.35 -11.15
C GLY A 385 -1.81 5.63 -11.62
N ALA A 386 -2.29 5.67 -12.86
CA ALA A 386 -2.96 6.84 -13.43
C ALA A 386 -4.30 7.13 -12.75
N ILE A 387 -5.14 6.11 -12.55
CA ILE A 387 -6.45 6.29 -11.93
C ILE A 387 -6.33 6.68 -10.45
N ASP A 388 -5.32 6.19 -9.73
CA ASP A 388 -5.07 6.57 -8.34
C ASP A 388 -4.81 8.08 -8.22
N VAL A 389 -4.01 8.66 -9.13
CA VAL A 389 -3.73 10.12 -9.12
C VAL A 389 -5.02 10.89 -9.38
N LEU A 390 -5.75 10.48 -10.43
CA LEU A 390 -6.97 11.17 -10.85
C LEU A 390 -8.04 11.10 -9.75
N ALA A 391 -8.26 9.93 -9.16
CA ALA A 391 -9.25 9.74 -8.11
C ALA A 391 -8.91 10.51 -6.83
N LYS A 392 -7.62 10.61 -6.46
CA LYS A 392 -7.19 11.43 -5.31
C LYS A 392 -7.39 12.93 -5.54
N ILE A 393 -7.14 13.43 -6.75
CA ILE A 393 -7.42 14.83 -7.12
C ILE A 393 -8.92 15.10 -7.04
N LEU A 394 -9.74 14.25 -7.67
CA LEU A 394 -11.19 14.38 -7.64
C LEU A 394 -11.74 14.30 -6.22
N CYS A 395 -11.22 13.40 -5.39
CA CYS A 395 -11.57 13.29 -3.98
C CYS A 395 -11.25 14.58 -3.22
N SER A 396 -10.05 15.14 -3.40
CA SER A 396 -9.63 16.38 -2.74
C SER A 396 -10.58 17.54 -3.05
N ILE A 397 -11.02 17.65 -4.31
CA ILE A 397 -12.01 18.65 -4.73
C ILE A 397 -13.39 18.34 -4.13
N ALA A 398 -13.85 17.09 -4.21
CA ALA A 398 -15.16 16.68 -3.73
C ALA A 398 -15.34 16.86 -2.21
N LEU A 399 -14.27 16.69 -1.42
CA LEU A 399 -14.26 16.91 0.02
C LEU A 399 -14.60 18.35 0.41
N ALA A 400 -14.31 19.32 -0.45
CA ALA A 400 -14.66 20.72 -0.21
C ALA A 400 -16.18 20.98 -0.31
N PHE A 401 -16.91 20.16 -1.08
CA PHE A 401 -18.34 20.40 -1.37
C PHE A 401 -19.28 19.44 -0.66
N PHE A 402 -18.96 18.14 -0.59
CA PHE A 402 -19.92 17.10 -0.18
C PHE A 402 -19.72 16.57 1.26
N GLY A 403 -18.69 17.06 1.96
CA GLY A 403 -18.34 16.61 3.30
C GLY A 403 -17.55 15.30 3.32
N ARG A 404 -16.93 14.99 4.47
CA ARG A 404 -16.00 13.85 4.63
C ARG A 404 -16.75 12.53 4.72
N ARG A 405 -17.86 12.52 5.46
CA ARG A 405 -18.64 11.30 5.71
C ARG A 405 -19.21 10.74 4.41
N THR A 406 -19.84 11.60 3.61
CA THR A 406 -20.49 11.22 2.35
C THR A 406 -19.47 10.66 1.36
N ILE A 407 -18.33 11.34 1.19
CA ILE A 407 -17.27 10.90 0.27
C ILE A 407 -16.63 9.58 0.74
N GLN A 408 -16.40 9.42 2.04
CA GLN A 408 -15.86 8.16 2.59
C GLN A 408 -16.80 6.97 2.35
N ALA A 409 -18.08 7.12 2.67
CA ALA A 409 -19.07 6.06 2.49
C ALA A 409 -19.33 5.76 1.00
N ALA A 410 -19.53 6.80 0.18
CA ALA A 410 -19.81 6.66 -1.24
C ALA A 410 -18.66 5.99 -1.99
N SER A 411 -17.41 6.38 -1.71
CA SER A 411 -16.23 5.78 -2.37
C SER A 411 -16.07 4.29 -2.06
N LEU A 412 -16.31 3.86 -0.82
CA LEU A 412 -16.23 2.46 -0.41
C LEU A 412 -17.36 1.60 -0.97
N ILE A 413 -18.60 2.10 -0.91
CA ILE A 413 -19.76 1.39 -1.46
C ILE A 413 -19.63 1.28 -2.97
N LEU A 414 -19.23 2.36 -3.65
CA LEU A 414 -19.00 2.36 -5.10
C LEU A 414 -17.90 1.37 -5.48
N ALA A 415 -16.76 1.37 -4.76
CA ALA A 415 -15.68 0.42 -5.01
C ALA A 415 -16.18 -1.03 -4.94
N GLY A 416 -16.88 -1.39 -3.86
CA GLY A 416 -17.38 -2.75 -3.69
C GLY A 416 -18.44 -3.15 -4.70
N LEU A 417 -19.36 -2.26 -5.05
CA LEU A 417 -20.37 -2.50 -6.08
C LEU A 417 -19.74 -2.74 -7.46
N LEU A 418 -18.72 -1.96 -7.84
CA LEU A 418 -18.01 -2.13 -9.10
C LEU A 418 -17.28 -3.49 -9.17
N LEU A 419 -16.69 -3.94 -8.05
CA LEU A 419 -16.03 -5.24 -7.97
C LEU A 419 -17.03 -6.42 -8.00
N LEU A 420 -18.17 -6.30 -7.34
CA LEU A 420 -19.22 -7.32 -7.41
C LEU A 420 -19.88 -7.37 -8.79
N LEU A 421 -20.09 -6.21 -9.43
CA LEU A 421 -20.58 -6.15 -10.81
C LEU A 421 -19.60 -6.80 -11.80
N ASN A 422 -18.29 -6.70 -11.55
CA ASN A 422 -17.26 -7.35 -12.35
C ASN A 422 -17.45 -8.88 -12.42
N MET A 423 -17.94 -9.50 -11.33
CA MET A 423 -18.17 -10.94 -11.26
C MET A 423 -19.31 -11.40 -12.18
N ALA A 424 -20.32 -10.54 -12.42
CA ALA A 424 -21.46 -10.87 -13.27
C ALA A 424 -21.14 -10.79 -14.78
N ILE A 425 -19.97 -10.26 -15.14
CA ILE A 425 -19.61 -10.00 -16.54
C ILE A 425 -18.89 -11.23 -17.13
N PRO A 426 -19.30 -11.70 -18.32
CA PRO A 426 -18.67 -12.84 -18.98
C PRO A 426 -17.20 -12.56 -19.33
N LEU A 427 -16.40 -13.63 -19.34
CA LEU A 427 -14.93 -13.57 -19.53
C LEU A 427 -14.51 -12.92 -20.86
N ASP A 428 -15.37 -13.01 -21.88
CA ASP A 428 -15.10 -12.51 -23.23
C ASP A 428 -15.09 -10.96 -23.32
N MET A 429 -15.69 -10.26 -22.35
CA MET A 429 -15.79 -8.80 -22.32
C MET A 429 -14.64 -8.16 -21.52
N THR A 430 -13.39 -8.43 -21.94
CA THR A 430 -12.17 -8.04 -21.21
C THR A 430 -12.09 -6.53 -20.93
N SER A 431 -12.38 -5.68 -21.92
CA SER A 431 -12.33 -4.21 -21.78
C SER A 431 -13.28 -3.67 -20.71
N LEU A 432 -14.50 -4.22 -20.62
CA LEU A 432 -15.49 -3.82 -19.62
C LEU A 432 -15.03 -4.24 -18.23
N ARG A 433 -14.49 -5.46 -18.09
CA ARG A 433 -13.98 -5.97 -16.81
C ARG A 433 -12.86 -5.09 -16.25
N ILE A 434 -11.89 -4.73 -17.09
CA ILE A 434 -10.78 -3.86 -16.67
C ILE A 434 -11.28 -2.48 -16.29
N THR A 435 -12.19 -1.89 -17.07
CA THR A 435 -12.72 -0.56 -16.78
C THR A 435 -13.36 -0.51 -15.39
N LEU A 436 -14.17 -1.51 -15.04
CA LEU A 436 -14.80 -1.58 -13.72
C LEU A 436 -13.78 -1.77 -12.59
N VAL A 437 -12.77 -2.61 -12.78
CA VAL A 437 -11.72 -2.84 -11.77
C VAL A 437 -10.87 -1.60 -11.57
N VAL A 438 -10.48 -0.92 -12.65
CA VAL A 438 -9.71 0.34 -12.62
C VAL A 438 -10.51 1.42 -11.88
N LEU A 439 -11.81 1.57 -12.18
CA LEU A 439 -12.68 2.51 -11.46
C LEU A 439 -12.89 2.13 -9.99
N GLY A 440 -13.05 0.84 -9.69
CA GLY A 440 -13.16 0.33 -8.32
C GLY A 440 -11.89 0.61 -7.52
N LYS A 441 -10.72 0.39 -8.13
CA LYS A 441 -9.42 0.72 -7.53
C LYS A 441 -9.24 2.22 -7.29
N GLY A 442 -9.59 3.06 -8.28
CA GLY A 442 -9.58 4.51 -8.10
C GLY A 442 -10.46 4.95 -6.92
N SER A 443 -11.64 4.33 -6.77
CA SER A 443 -12.53 4.60 -5.65
C SER A 443 -11.91 4.22 -4.29
N LEU A 444 -11.16 3.11 -4.22
CA LEU A 444 -10.38 2.75 -3.02
C LEU A 444 -9.23 3.74 -2.75
N ALA A 445 -8.57 4.25 -3.79
CA ALA A 445 -7.52 5.27 -3.64
C ALA A 445 -8.08 6.60 -3.11
N ALA A 446 -9.26 7.01 -3.57
CA ALA A 446 -10.00 8.15 -3.03
C ALA A 446 -10.36 7.93 -1.56
N SER A 447 -10.89 6.74 -1.23
CA SER A 447 -11.21 6.35 0.15
C SER A 447 -9.99 6.38 1.07
N SER A 448 -8.82 5.94 0.58
CA SER A 448 -7.58 5.97 1.37
C SER A 448 -7.14 7.39 1.72
N LEU A 449 -7.25 8.34 0.79
CA LEU A 449 -6.95 9.74 1.05
C LEU A 449 -7.95 10.36 2.04
N CYS A 450 -9.24 10.14 1.80
CA CYS A 450 -10.31 10.63 2.66
C CYS A 450 -10.19 10.06 4.07
N SER A 451 -9.96 8.76 4.24
CA SER A 451 -9.77 8.11 5.54
C SER A 451 -8.60 8.71 6.34
N TYR A 452 -7.49 9.02 5.66
CA TYR A 452 -6.32 9.63 6.30
C TYR A 452 -6.62 11.04 6.82
N LEU A 453 -7.25 11.89 5.99
CA LEU A 453 -7.66 13.24 6.38
C LEU A 453 -8.72 13.20 7.48
N TYR A 454 -9.73 12.35 7.31
CA TYR A 454 -10.85 12.23 8.24
C TYR A 454 -10.39 11.74 9.62
N SER A 455 -9.43 10.82 9.69
CA SER A 455 -8.81 10.40 10.95
C SER A 455 -8.11 11.58 11.66
N GLY A 456 -7.44 12.44 10.91
CA GLY A 456 -6.78 13.64 11.44
C GLY A 456 -7.76 14.70 11.98
N GLU A 457 -8.99 14.74 11.46
CA GLU A 457 -10.04 15.67 11.91
C GLU A 457 -10.89 15.10 13.07
N LEU A 458 -11.15 13.79 13.06
CA LEU A 458 -11.98 13.10 14.06
C LEU A 458 -11.29 12.92 15.41
N PHE A 459 -10.00 12.60 15.41
CA PHE A 459 -9.29 12.42 16.68
C PHE A 459 -8.89 13.77 17.28
N PRO A 460 -9.21 14.01 18.57
CA PRO A 460 -8.86 15.24 19.24
C PRO A 460 -7.36 15.34 19.43
N THR A 461 -6.82 16.57 19.50
CA THR A 461 -5.38 16.85 19.45
C THR A 461 -4.57 16.03 20.48
N VAL A 462 -5.12 15.79 21.67
CA VAL A 462 -4.49 15.01 22.75
C VAL A 462 -4.24 13.53 22.43
N VAL A 463 -5.03 12.90 21.57
CA VAL A 463 -4.90 11.47 21.20
C VAL A 463 -4.78 11.24 19.69
N ARG A 464 -4.71 12.31 18.89
CA ARG A 464 -4.70 12.26 17.42
C ARG A 464 -3.61 11.37 16.85
N GLN A 465 -2.36 11.56 17.30
CA GLN A 465 -1.24 10.77 16.80
C GLN A 465 -1.38 9.29 17.17
N THR A 466 -1.82 8.99 18.38
CA THR A 466 -2.08 7.62 18.85
C THR A 466 -3.18 6.94 18.02
N GLY A 467 -4.33 7.60 17.83
CA GLY A 467 -5.46 7.08 17.05
C GLY A 467 -5.13 6.87 15.57
N MET A 468 -4.43 7.83 14.94
CA MET A 468 -3.94 7.68 13.56
C MET A 468 -2.92 6.55 13.44
N GLY A 469 -2.07 6.33 14.47
CA GLY A 469 -1.14 5.21 14.55
C GLY A 469 -1.85 3.85 14.50
N PHE A 470 -2.86 3.64 15.35
CA PHE A 470 -3.67 2.41 15.35
C PHE A 470 -4.43 2.20 14.04
N THR A 471 -4.99 3.26 13.50
CA THR A 471 -5.70 3.23 12.21
C THR A 471 -4.76 2.80 11.09
N THR A 472 -3.53 3.32 11.08
CA THR A 472 -2.48 2.93 10.13
C THR A 472 -2.02 1.48 10.35
N MET A 473 -1.91 1.04 11.61
CA MET A 473 -1.57 -0.35 11.94
C MET A 473 -2.60 -1.33 11.37
N MET A 474 -3.90 -1.05 11.53
CA MET A 474 -4.98 -1.85 10.94
C MET A 474 -4.96 -1.82 9.42
N ALA A 475 -4.62 -0.69 8.82
CA ALA A 475 -4.39 -0.60 7.39
C ALA A 475 -3.28 -1.56 6.91
N ARG A 476 -2.17 -1.67 7.66
CA ARG A 476 -1.09 -2.63 7.36
C ARG A 476 -1.52 -4.07 7.53
N LEU A 477 -2.32 -4.38 8.55
CA LEU A 477 -2.90 -5.71 8.70
C LEU A 477 -3.76 -6.09 7.50
N GLY A 478 -4.54 -5.16 6.95
CA GLY A 478 -5.28 -5.37 5.70
C GLY A 478 -4.37 -5.76 4.53
N GLY A 479 -3.23 -5.08 4.37
CA GLY A 479 -2.24 -5.42 3.34
C GLY A 479 -1.57 -6.79 3.53
N ILE A 480 -1.41 -7.28 4.77
CA ILE A 480 -0.84 -8.61 5.07
C ILE A 480 -1.82 -9.73 4.72
N VAL A 481 -3.12 -9.52 5.00
CA VAL A 481 -4.18 -10.51 4.79
C VAL A 481 -4.56 -10.62 3.30
N ALA A 482 -4.36 -9.56 2.52
CA ALA A 482 -4.76 -9.52 1.09
C ALA A 482 -4.13 -10.63 0.22
N PRO A 483 -2.80 -10.87 0.22
CA PRO A 483 -2.22 -12.02 -0.51
C PRO A 483 -2.79 -13.37 -0.07
N GLY A 484 -3.08 -13.54 1.23
CA GLY A 484 -3.69 -14.77 1.75
C GLY A 484 -5.07 -15.07 1.15
N VAL A 485 -5.84 -14.03 0.82
CA VAL A 485 -7.13 -14.19 0.12
C VAL A 485 -6.94 -14.50 -1.37
N LEU A 486 -5.88 -13.97 -2.00
CA LEU A 486 -5.53 -14.35 -3.38
C LEU A 486 -5.13 -15.83 -3.47
N MET A 487 -4.42 -16.37 -2.47
CA MET A 487 -4.12 -17.80 -2.39
C MET A 487 -5.39 -18.66 -2.36
N ALA A 488 -6.45 -18.20 -1.69
CA ALA A 488 -7.73 -18.91 -1.68
C ALA A 488 -8.44 -18.89 -3.05
N GLY A 489 -8.09 -17.93 -3.91
CA GLY A 489 -8.55 -17.82 -5.29
C GLY A 489 -8.08 -18.95 -6.20
N ASP A 490 -6.96 -19.61 -5.87
CA ASP A 490 -6.48 -20.79 -6.62
C ASP A 490 -7.45 -21.97 -6.50
N TYR A 491 -8.16 -22.09 -5.38
CA TYR A 491 -9.18 -23.12 -5.16
C TYR A 491 -10.56 -22.66 -5.64
N PHE A 492 -10.91 -21.39 -5.36
CA PHE A 492 -12.20 -20.80 -5.70
C PHE A 492 -12.00 -19.47 -6.43
N PRO A 493 -12.00 -19.45 -7.78
CA PRO A 493 -11.66 -18.26 -8.58
C PRO A 493 -12.52 -17.02 -8.32
N PHE A 494 -13.77 -17.19 -7.85
CA PHE A 494 -14.67 -16.07 -7.55
C PHE A 494 -14.42 -15.43 -6.18
N LEU A 495 -13.79 -16.16 -5.26
CA LEU A 495 -13.69 -15.80 -3.85
C LEU A 495 -12.92 -14.49 -3.59
N PRO A 496 -11.78 -14.20 -4.25
CA PRO A 496 -11.07 -12.95 -4.03
C PRO A 496 -11.90 -11.71 -4.37
N LEU A 497 -12.51 -11.67 -5.55
CA LEU A 497 -13.34 -10.54 -5.98
C LEU A 497 -14.57 -10.36 -5.08
N THR A 498 -15.19 -11.46 -4.63
CA THR A 498 -16.31 -11.38 -3.67
C THR A 498 -15.88 -10.77 -2.34
N ILE A 499 -14.77 -11.24 -1.76
CA ILE A 499 -14.30 -10.76 -0.46
C ILE A 499 -13.81 -9.29 -0.56
N PHE A 500 -13.06 -8.95 -1.62
CA PHE A 500 -12.62 -7.58 -1.87
C PHE A 500 -13.78 -6.65 -2.26
N GLY A 501 -14.93 -7.16 -2.72
CA GLY A 501 -16.13 -6.38 -2.99
C GLY A 501 -17.01 -6.16 -1.76
N VAL A 502 -17.28 -7.22 -0.99
CA VAL A 502 -18.18 -7.18 0.18
C VAL A 502 -17.58 -6.39 1.34
N CYS A 503 -16.28 -6.56 1.61
CA CYS A 503 -15.63 -5.91 2.76
C CYS A 503 -15.69 -4.36 2.68
N PRO A 504 -15.39 -3.71 1.54
CA PRO A 504 -15.61 -2.28 1.33
C PRO A 504 -17.05 -1.83 1.56
N ILE A 505 -18.05 -2.57 1.07
CA ILE A 505 -19.46 -2.21 1.25
C ILE A 505 -19.82 -2.16 2.74
N ILE A 506 -19.48 -3.21 3.50
CA ILE A 506 -19.74 -3.25 4.95
C ILE A 506 -19.03 -2.08 5.64
N SER A 507 -17.78 -1.80 5.27
CA SER A 507 -17.04 -0.67 5.85
C SER A 507 -17.58 0.70 5.44
N GLY A 508 -18.16 0.83 4.24
CA GLY A 508 -18.82 2.05 3.77
C GLY A 508 -20.11 2.31 4.53
N VAL A 509 -20.90 1.26 4.82
CA VAL A 509 -22.06 1.34 5.71
C VAL A 509 -21.63 1.73 7.13
N ALA A 510 -20.54 1.15 7.64
CA ALA A 510 -19.98 1.54 8.94
C ALA A 510 -19.55 3.03 8.95
N ALA A 511 -18.97 3.52 7.85
CA ALA A 511 -18.56 4.92 7.71
C ALA A 511 -19.74 5.91 7.76
N CYS A 512 -20.96 5.50 7.43
CA CYS A 512 -22.16 6.33 7.58
C CYS A 512 -22.45 6.73 9.04
N PHE A 513 -22.01 5.92 10.00
CA PHE A 513 -22.15 6.19 11.43
C PHE A 513 -21.11 7.17 11.99
N LEU A 514 -20.12 7.58 11.19
CA LEU A 514 -19.14 8.58 11.59
C LEU A 514 -19.76 9.99 11.53
N PRO A 515 -19.35 10.92 12.42
CA PRO A 515 -19.89 12.27 12.43
C PRO A 515 -19.28 13.15 11.33
N GLU A 516 -20.11 13.85 10.56
CA GLU A 516 -19.64 14.85 9.58
C GLU A 516 -18.83 15.98 10.24
N MET A 517 -17.73 16.38 9.58
CA MET A 517 -16.75 17.36 10.07
C MET A 517 -16.63 18.60 9.16
N LEU A 518 -17.38 18.66 8.05
CA LEU A 518 -17.42 19.83 7.17
C LEU A 518 -17.72 21.12 7.96
N ASN A 519 -16.84 22.12 7.84
CA ASN A 519 -16.92 23.42 8.50
C ASN A 519 -16.99 23.39 10.04
N CYS A 520 -16.59 22.28 10.66
CA CYS A 520 -16.51 22.18 12.12
C CYS A 520 -15.10 22.52 12.62
N PRO A 521 -14.96 23.19 13.79
CA PRO A 521 -13.67 23.35 14.42
C PRO A 521 -13.11 21.98 14.84
N LEU A 522 -11.77 21.88 14.80
CA LEU A 522 -11.03 20.74 15.32
C LEU A 522 -11.28 20.64 16.83
N LEU A 523 -11.51 19.42 17.30
CA LEU A 523 -11.72 19.14 18.72
C LEU A 523 -10.36 19.01 19.40
N ASP A 524 -10.23 19.61 20.58
CA ASP A 524 -8.99 19.56 21.34
C ASP A 524 -9.02 18.52 22.45
N THR A 525 -10.19 18.32 23.06
CA THR A 525 -10.37 17.43 24.21
C THR A 525 -11.30 16.25 23.92
N ILE A 526 -11.22 15.19 24.73
CA ILE A 526 -12.07 13.99 24.59
C ILE A 526 -13.49 14.31 25.07
N GLU A 527 -13.61 15.17 26.06
CA GLU A 527 -14.87 15.67 26.62
C GLU A 527 -15.69 16.39 25.55
N GLU A 528 -15.07 17.24 24.72
CA GLU A 528 -15.75 17.90 23.59
C GLU A 528 -16.29 16.89 22.55
N VAL A 529 -15.57 15.78 22.32
CA VAL A 529 -16.04 14.71 21.42
C VAL A 529 -17.29 14.04 22.01
N GLU A 530 -17.29 13.75 23.32
CA GLU A 530 -18.47 13.21 24.00
C GLU A 530 -19.65 14.17 24.00
N GLU A 531 -19.42 15.44 24.32
CA GLU A 531 -20.47 16.46 24.31
C GLU A 531 -21.08 16.60 22.92
N ARG A 532 -20.26 16.55 21.86
CA ARG A 532 -20.77 16.57 20.48
C ARG A 532 -21.58 15.33 20.15
N ALA A 533 -21.16 14.15 20.63
CA ALA A 533 -21.90 12.91 20.46
C ALA A 533 -23.26 12.97 21.19
N LYS A 534 -23.30 13.51 22.41
CA LYS A 534 -24.51 13.73 23.20
C LYS A 534 -25.39 14.85 22.60
N LYS A 535 -24.82 15.95 22.13
CA LYS A 535 -25.57 17.04 21.46
C LYS A 535 -26.22 16.60 20.15
N LYS A 536 -25.70 15.59 19.45
CA LYS A 536 -26.43 14.97 18.32
C LYS A 536 -27.67 14.18 18.76
N GLU A 537 -27.76 13.74 20.02
CA GLU A 537 -28.99 13.24 20.64
C GLU A 537 -29.90 14.38 21.13
N PHE A 538 -29.38 15.61 21.30
CA PHE A 538 -30.08 16.74 21.96
C PHE A 538 -30.13 18.05 21.16
N ALA A 539 -29.92 18.05 19.83
CA ALA A 539 -29.95 19.27 19.03
C ALA A 539 -31.38 19.80 18.85
N MET A 540 -31.89 20.51 19.86
CA MET A 540 -33.03 21.42 19.78
C MET A 540 -32.53 22.81 19.38
N VAL A 541 -33.22 23.45 18.44
CA VAL A 541 -33.16 24.91 18.26
C VAL A 541 -34.37 25.50 18.97
N ARG A 542 -34.13 26.48 19.85
CA ARG A 542 -35.17 27.35 20.39
C ARG A 542 -35.44 28.46 19.38
N GLU A 543 -36.69 28.55 18.92
CA GLU A 543 -37.28 29.82 18.49
C GLU A 543 -38.72 29.91 19.03
N ASN A 544 -38.96 31.00 19.76
CA ASN A 544 -40.24 31.56 20.19
C ASN A 544 -41.42 30.60 20.47
N GLY A 545 -41.62 30.33 21.76
CA GLY A 545 -42.94 30.50 22.36
C GLY A 545 -43.87 29.29 22.46
N ASP A 546 -43.82 28.30 21.55
CA ASP A 546 -44.77 27.18 21.59
C ASP A 546 -44.08 25.81 21.50
N GLU A 547 -44.33 24.97 22.50
CA GLU A 547 -43.83 23.60 22.60
C GLU A 547 -44.50 22.69 21.55
N ILE A 548 -43.75 22.31 20.51
CA ILE A 548 -44.06 21.12 19.71
C ILE A 548 -42.85 20.18 19.78
N VAL A 549 -43.03 19.08 20.50
CA VAL A 549 -42.07 17.97 20.56
C VAL A 549 -42.18 17.17 19.26
N VAL A 550 -41.26 17.39 18.33
CA VAL A 550 -41.10 16.49 17.16
C VAL A 550 -39.98 15.51 17.46
N TYR A 551 -40.34 14.25 17.65
CA TYR A 551 -39.40 13.15 17.74
C TYR A 551 -38.72 12.96 16.37
N VAL A 552 -37.40 13.13 16.29
CA VAL A 552 -36.62 12.52 15.21
C VAL A 552 -36.57 11.04 15.54
N ILE A 553 -37.46 10.28 14.91
CA ILE A 553 -37.37 8.82 14.89
C ILE A 553 -36.09 8.49 14.14
N ASP A 554 -35.15 7.92 14.88
CA ASP A 554 -33.98 7.22 14.38
C ASP A 554 -34.43 6.24 13.29
N SER A 555 -34.02 6.45 12.04
CA SER A 555 -34.37 5.57 10.92
C SER A 555 -33.69 4.18 10.99
N THR A 556 -33.12 3.83 12.14
CA THR A 556 -32.69 2.46 12.49
C THR A 556 -33.73 1.67 13.30
N LYS A 557 -34.94 2.19 13.47
CA LYS A 557 -36.14 1.38 13.78
C LYS A 557 -37.29 1.71 12.83
N LEU A 558 -37.21 1.16 11.61
CA LEU A 558 -38.35 0.76 10.79
C LEU A 558 -37.91 -0.33 9.80
#